data_AF-A0A7K3EHQ1-F1
#
_entry.id   AF-A0A7K3EHQ1-F1
#
_cell.length_a   1.000
_cell.length_b   1.000
_cell.length_c   1.000
_cell.angle_alpha   90.00
_cell.angle_beta   90.00
_cell.angle_gamma   90.00
#
_symmetry.space_group_name_H-M   'P 1'
#
loop_
_entity.id
_entity.type
_entity.pdbx_description
1 polymer ?
#
loop_
_entity_poly.entity_id
_entity_poly.type
_entity_poly.pdbx_seq_one_letter_code
_entity_poly.pdbx_strand_id
1 'polypeptide(L)'
;MSLRTTRFKLAACTVGAVAAATLALATTPAVASGTYSGLAYVYGGDSYVDDWGNEGVLSTGTHTNSNATCLWQKILWADGFLDSASDIDGKFGSGTKAATEDLQRYFALGVDGSVGQETFGHMDKWLYFVSGSTADGQTANLRYDGIVRDFNLSRNADGNYTFPDGDGNSRLAGYNYLTCT
;
A
#
# COMPACT_ATOMS: atom_id res chain seq x y z
N MET A 1 70.35 7.76 9.34
CA MET A 1 70.42 6.30 9.56
C MET A 1 70.40 6.03 11.05
N SER A 2 69.27 5.59 11.61
CA SER A 2 69.22 4.84 12.88
C SER A 2 67.81 4.26 13.03
N LEU A 3 67.74 2.93 13.00
CA LEU A 3 66.53 2.15 13.21
C LEU A 3 66.19 2.10 14.71
N ARG A 4 64.90 2.10 15.04
CA ARG A 4 64.43 1.62 16.33
C ARG A 4 63.22 0.71 16.14
N THR A 5 63.49 -0.59 16.24
CA THR A 5 62.54 -1.71 16.28
C THR A 5 62.05 -1.91 17.71
N THR A 6 60.73 -2.03 17.93
CA THR A 6 60.18 -2.64 19.15
C THR A 6 58.87 -3.40 18.88
N ARG A 7 59.06 -4.71 18.71
CA ARG A 7 58.29 -5.88 19.20
C ARG A 7 56.76 -5.84 19.32
N PHE A 8 56.16 -6.76 18.58
CA PHE A 8 54.82 -7.34 18.66
C PHE A 8 54.39 -7.78 20.06
N LYS A 9 53.10 -7.61 20.35
CA LYS A 9 52.29 -8.52 21.17
C LYS A 9 50.95 -8.74 20.48
N LEU A 10 50.74 -9.97 19.99
CA LEU A 10 49.42 -10.47 19.59
C LEU A 10 48.57 -10.64 20.85
N ALA A 11 47.32 -10.16 20.80
CA ALA A 11 46.24 -10.66 21.63
C ALA A 11 45.10 -11.03 20.69
N ALA A 12 44.88 -12.33 20.55
CA ALA A 12 43.75 -12.91 19.84
C ALA A 12 42.53 -12.88 20.77
N CYS A 13 41.44 -12.25 20.32
CA CYS A 13 40.11 -12.49 20.85
C CYS A 13 39.27 -13.05 19.70
N THR A 14 39.15 -14.37 19.66
CA THR A 14 38.15 -15.07 18.85
C THR A 14 36.78 -14.83 19.47
N VAL A 15 36.02 -13.89 18.93
CA VAL A 15 34.57 -13.85 19.14
C VAL A 15 33.95 -14.66 18.01
N GLY A 16 33.38 -15.81 18.36
CA GLY A 16 32.65 -16.64 17.42
C GLY A 16 31.48 -15.85 16.83
N ALA A 17 31.54 -15.57 15.53
CA ALA A 17 30.41 -15.09 14.78
C ALA A 17 29.47 -16.27 14.53
N VAL A 18 28.38 -16.34 15.28
CA VAL A 18 27.22 -17.14 14.87
C VAL A 18 26.66 -16.44 13.63
N ALA A 19 26.98 -16.95 12.45
CA ALA A 19 26.32 -16.52 11.22
C ALA A 19 24.87 -17.03 11.28
N ALA A 20 23.97 -16.20 11.80
CA ALA A 20 22.55 -16.36 11.55
C ALA A 20 22.34 -16.12 10.05
N ALA A 21 22.21 -17.20 9.28
CA ALA A 21 21.79 -17.13 7.90
C ALA A 21 20.34 -16.60 7.89
N THR A 22 20.18 -15.29 7.76
CA THR A 22 18.89 -14.70 7.42
C THR A 22 18.52 -15.20 6.03
N LEU A 23 17.51 -16.05 5.96
CA LEU A 23 16.87 -16.42 4.70
C LEU A 23 16.26 -15.13 4.12
N ALA A 24 17.00 -14.44 3.27
CA ALA A 24 16.44 -13.37 2.46
C ALA A 24 15.47 -14.04 1.50
N LEU A 25 14.17 -13.98 1.81
CA LEU A 25 13.15 -14.16 0.77
C LEU A 25 13.44 -13.06 -0.24
N ALA A 26 14.03 -13.44 -1.39
CA ALA A 26 14.08 -12.58 -2.54
C ALA A 26 12.62 -12.35 -2.96
N THR A 27 11.99 -11.32 -2.42
CA THR A 27 10.73 -10.82 -2.95
C THR A 27 11.07 -10.40 -4.38
N THR A 28 10.67 -11.19 -5.36
CA THR A 28 10.74 -10.75 -6.76
C THR A 28 10.04 -9.38 -6.79
N PRO A 29 10.71 -8.32 -7.25
CA PRO A 29 10.11 -7.00 -7.25
C PRO A 29 8.76 -7.11 -7.97
N ALA A 30 7.70 -6.64 -7.33
CA ALA A 30 6.38 -6.60 -7.96
C ALA A 30 6.54 -5.86 -9.30
N VAL A 31 6.03 -6.47 -10.38
CA VAL A 31 6.16 -5.89 -11.72
C VAL A 31 5.35 -4.59 -11.75
N ALA A 32 5.91 -3.53 -12.32
CA ALA A 32 5.22 -2.29 -12.64
C ALA A 32 3.95 -2.57 -13.44
N SER A 33 2.78 -2.12 -12.97
CA SER A 33 1.53 -2.32 -13.71
C SER A 33 0.43 -1.31 -13.43
N GLY A 34 0.68 -0.27 -12.62
CA GLY A 34 -0.21 0.86 -12.48
C GLY A 34 -0.40 1.54 -13.84
N THR A 35 -1.65 1.66 -14.29
CA THR A 35 -2.01 2.21 -15.61
C THR A 35 -1.46 3.62 -15.86
N TYR A 36 -1.49 4.52 -14.87
CA TYR A 36 -0.99 5.89 -15.05
C TYR A 36 0.37 6.12 -14.37
N SER A 37 0.57 5.61 -13.15
CA SER A 37 1.86 5.75 -12.44
C SER A 37 2.98 4.88 -13.02
N GLY A 38 2.65 3.76 -13.66
CA GLY A 38 3.62 2.75 -14.07
C GLY A 38 4.29 2.04 -12.89
N LEU A 39 3.76 2.17 -11.67
CA LEU A 39 4.34 1.59 -10.46
C LEU A 39 3.70 0.23 -10.12
N ALA A 40 4.30 -0.51 -9.20
CA ALA A 40 3.82 -1.83 -8.81
C ALA A 40 2.79 -1.81 -7.67
N TYR A 41 2.65 -0.66 -7.00
CA TYR A 41 1.80 -0.44 -5.85
C TYR A 41 1.05 0.88 -5.97
N VAL A 42 -0.06 0.99 -5.24
CA VAL A 42 -0.64 2.30 -4.89
C VAL A 42 0.43 3.10 -4.13
N TYR A 43 0.69 4.30 -4.61
CA TYR A 43 1.88 5.07 -4.30
C TYR A 43 1.53 6.53 -4.00
N GLY A 44 2.40 7.19 -3.26
CA GLY A 44 2.30 8.60 -2.96
C GLY A 44 3.64 9.23 -2.61
N GLY A 45 3.70 10.55 -2.66
CA GLY A 45 4.90 11.33 -2.32
C GLY A 45 4.51 12.71 -1.83
N ASP A 46 5.41 13.39 -1.12
CA ASP A 46 5.13 14.74 -0.59
C ASP A 46 3.79 14.84 0.19
N SER A 47 2.80 15.50 -0.40
CA SER A 47 1.46 15.67 0.15
C SER A 47 0.66 14.37 0.05
N TYR A 48 -0.15 14.05 1.07
CA TYR A 48 -1.00 12.85 1.03
C TYR A 48 -2.39 13.11 0.42
N VAL A 49 -2.74 14.37 0.13
CA VAL A 49 -4.09 14.76 -0.31
C VAL A 49 -4.29 14.68 -1.83
N ASP A 50 -3.30 14.18 -2.55
CA ASP A 50 -3.25 14.10 -4.01
C ASP A 50 -2.51 12.84 -4.52
N ASP A 51 -2.38 11.82 -3.67
CA ASP A 51 -1.60 10.61 -3.97
C ASP A 51 -2.30 9.69 -4.97
N TRP A 52 -3.61 9.47 -4.84
CA TRP A 52 -4.29 8.40 -5.58
C TRP A 52 -4.77 8.80 -6.99
N GLY A 53 -4.52 10.04 -7.43
CA GLY A 53 -4.96 10.55 -8.74
C GLY A 53 -4.25 9.96 -9.97
N ASN A 54 -3.16 9.21 -9.80
CA ASN A 54 -2.39 8.59 -10.89
C ASN A 54 -2.32 7.06 -10.78
N GLU A 55 -3.29 6.42 -10.13
CA GLU A 55 -3.23 5.00 -9.78
C GLU A 55 -3.76 4.03 -10.84
N GLY A 56 -3.28 2.79 -10.79
CA GLY A 56 -3.68 1.75 -11.73
C GLY A 56 -5.16 1.44 -11.71
N VAL A 57 -5.74 1.22 -12.90
CA VAL A 57 -7.17 0.98 -13.06
C VAL A 57 -7.56 -0.36 -12.43
N LEU A 58 -8.48 -0.34 -11.46
CA LEU A 58 -9.08 -1.55 -10.91
C LEU A 58 -10.44 -1.78 -11.57
N SER A 59 -10.67 -2.97 -12.13
CA SER A 59 -11.95 -3.31 -12.75
C SER A 59 -12.13 -4.83 -12.84
N THR A 60 -13.26 -5.26 -13.39
CA THR A 60 -13.51 -6.68 -13.71
C THR A 60 -12.53 -7.25 -14.76
N GLY A 61 -11.75 -6.41 -15.44
CA GLY A 61 -10.76 -6.83 -16.45
C GLY A 61 -9.32 -6.40 -16.15
N THR A 62 -9.06 -5.61 -15.12
CA THR A 62 -7.73 -5.08 -14.80
C THR A 62 -7.52 -5.11 -13.29
N HIS A 63 -6.36 -5.62 -12.83
CA HIS A 63 -6.05 -5.80 -11.41
C HIS A 63 -7.12 -6.55 -10.61
N THR A 64 -7.87 -7.42 -11.30
CA THR A 64 -9.07 -8.07 -10.80
C THR A 64 -8.81 -8.91 -9.55
N ASN A 65 -7.60 -9.46 -9.37
CA ASN A 65 -7.22 -10.18 -8.16
C ASN A 65 -5.94 -9.55 -7.61
N SER A 66 -6.07 -8.56 -6.72
CA SER A 66 -4.92 -7.79 -6.25
C SER A 66 -5.10 -7.20 -4.86
N ASN A 67 -4.00 -6.90 -4.18
CA ASN A 67 -4.05 -6.15 -2.92
C ASN A 67 -4.52 -4.71 -3.10
N ALA A 68 -4.28 -4.09 -4.26
CA ALA A 68 -4.87 -2.79 -4.59
C ALA A 68 -6.42 -2.87 -4.62
N THR A 69 -6.97 -3.97 -5.15
CA THR A 69 -8.41 -4.25 -5.09
C THR A 69 -8.90 -4.42 -3.65
N CYS A 70 -8.13 -5.05 -2.76
CA CYS A 70 -8.48 -5.13 -1.34
C CYS A 70 -8.54 -3.75 -0.70
N LEU A 71 -7.56 -2.88 -0.98
CA LEU A 71 -7.58 -1.49 -0.50
C LEU A 71 -8.86 -0.77 -0.98
N TRP A 72 -9.22 -0.94 -2.25
CA TRP A 72 -10.45 -0.36 -2.79
C TRP A 72 -11.73 -0.89 -2.14
N GLN A 73 -11.85 -2.21 -1.96
CA GLN A 73 -12.98 -2.80 -1.24
C GLN A 73 -13.05 -2.29 0.21
N LYS A 74 -11.91 -2.02 0.83
CA LYS A 74 -11.87 -1.44 2.17
C LYS A 74 -12.37 0.01 2.22
N ILE A 75 -12.07 0.80 1.18
CA ILE A 75 -12.65 2.14 0.98
C ILE A 75 -14.17 2.03 0.79
N LEU A 76 -14.65 1.16 -0.10
CA LEU A 76 -16.08 0.92 -0.29
C LEU A 76 -16.78 0.50 1.01
N TRP A 77 -16.15 -0.36 1.81
CA TRP A 77 -16.64 -0.76 3.11
C TRP A 77 -16.66 0.40 4.11
N ALA A 78 -15.64 1.26 4.12
CA ALA A 78 -15.58 2.44 4.99
C ALA A 78 -16.70 3.45 4.65
N ASP A 79 -16.99 3.62 3.37
CA ASP A 79 -18.07 4.49 2.89
C ASP A 79 -19.47 3.86 2.93
N GLY A 80 -19.57 2.57 3.24
CA GLY A 80 -20.85 1.87 3.34
C GLY A 80 -21.44 1.36 2.02
N PHE A 81 -20.63 1.29 0.96
CA PHE A 81 -20.99 0.64 -0.30
C PHE A 81 -20.69 -0.87 -0.31
N LEU A 82 -19.94 -1.36 0.68
CA LEU A 82 -19.87 -2.77 1.06
C LEU A 82 -20.30 -2.93 2.52
N ASP A 83 -21.21 -3.87 2.78
CA ASP A 83 -21.81 -4.06 4.10
C ASP A 83 -20.90 -4.83 5.06
N SER A 84 -20.19 -5.84 4.55
CA SER A 84 -19.38 -6.74 5.36
C SER A 84 -17.89 -6.59 5.06
N ALA A 85 -17.08 -6.62 6.11
CA ALA A 85 -15.62 -6.72 5.97
C ALA A 85 -15.19 -8.04 5.32
N SER A 86 -16.03 -9.09 5.36
CA SER A 86 -15.78 -10.36 4.66
C SER A 86 -15.83 -10.25 3.14
N ASP A 87 -16.37 -9.16 2.59
CA ASP A 87 -16.43 -8.92 1.14
C ASP A 87 -15.12 -8.28 0.62
N ILE A 88 -14.16 -7.99 1.51
CA ILE A 88 -12.82 -7.48 1.18
C ILE A 88 -11.91 -8.68 0.85
N ASP A 89 -12.18 -9.32 -0.27
CA ASP A 89 -11.49 -10.55 -0.70
C ASP A 89 -10.42 -10.33 -1.79
N GLY A 90 -10.21 -9.07 -2.18
CA GLY A 90 -9.30 -8.65 -3.24
C GLY A 90 -9.73 -9.02 -4.66
N LYS A 91 -10.97 -9.45 -4.85
CA LYS A 91 -11.53 -9.81 -6.15
C LYS A 91 -12.51 -8.75 -6.65
N PHE A 92 -12.16 -8.13 -7.78
CA PHE A 92 -13.00 -7.14 -8.43
C PHE A 92 -14.09 -7.83 -9.27
N GLY A 93 -15.04 -8.46 -8.59
CA GLY A 93 -16.20 -9.10 -9.20
C GLY A 93 -17.35 -8.13 -9.50
N SER A 94 -18.51 -8.68 -9.87
CA SER A 94 -19.71 -7.89 -10.14
C SER A 94 -20.21 -7.12 -8.92
N GLY A 95 -20.04 -7.67 -7.71
CA GLY A 95 -20.38 -6.98 -6.46
C GLY A 95 -19.54 -5.72 -6.25
N THR A 96 -18.21 -5.86 -6.35
CA THR A 96 -17.27 -4.72 -6.26
C THR A 96 -17.52 -3.68 -7.35
N LYS A 97 -17.84 -4.12 -8.58
CA LYS A 97 -18.22 -3.22 -9.68
C LYS A 97 -19.48 -2.42 -9.35
N ALA A 98 -20.56 -3.08 -8.91
CA ALA A 98 -21.80 -2.41 -8.54
C ALA A 98 -21.59 -1.43 -7.39
N ALA A 99 -20.86 -1.81 -6.34
CA ALA A 99 -20.51 -0.92 -5.23
C ALA A 99 -19.69 0.29 -5.70
N THR A 100 -18.80 0.10 -6.67
CA THR A 100 -18.03 1.19 -7.30
C THR A 100 -18.93 2.14 -8.09
N GLU A 101 -19.88 1.61 -8.87
CA GLU A 101 -20.88 2.42 -9.58
C GLU A 101 -21.74 3.22 -8.60
N ASP A 102 -22.10 2.64 -7.47
CA ASP A 102 -22.90 3.29 -6.43
C ASP A 102 -22.12 4.45 -5.78
N LEU A 103 -20.84 4.23 -5.46
CA LEU A 103 -19.94 5.27 -4.97
C LEU A 103 -19.77 6.40 -6.00
N GLN A 104 -19.51 6.06 -7.27
CA GLN A 104 -19.39 7.04 -8.35
C GLN A 104 -20.67 7.87 -8.50
N ARG A 105 -21.86 7.24 -8.43
CA ARG A 105 -23.15 7.95 -8.43
C ARG A 105 -23.29 8.89 -7.24
N TYR A 106 -22.91 8.43 -6.05
CA TYR A 106 -23.01 9.22 -4.82
C TYR A 106 -22.14 10.48 -4.86
N PHE A 107 -20.91 10.37 -5.35
CA PHE A 107 -19.98 11.49 -5.48
C PHE A 107 -20.09 12.27 -6.80
N ALA A 108 -21.08 11.94 -7.63
CA ALA A 108 -21.32 12.56 -8.95
C ALA A 108 -20.10 12.50 -9.89
N LEU A 109 -19.43 11.35 -9.93
CA LEU A 109 -18.30 11.04 -10.81
C LEU A 109 -18.77 10.37 -12.10
N GLY A 110 -17.85 10.14 -13.05
CA GLY A 110 -18.11 9.24 -14.19
C GLY A 110 -18.49 7.83 -13.72
N VAL A 111 -19.70 7.37 -14.05
CA VAL A 111 -20.23 6.07 -13.60
C VAL A 111 -19.91 4.97 -14.62
N ASP A 112 -18.75 4.34 -14.48
CA ASP A 112 -18.27 3.25 -15.35
C ASP A 112 -17.97 1.94 -14.58
N GLY A 113 -18.05 1.97 -13.24
CA GLY A 113 -17.76 0.85 -12.35
C GLY A 113 -16.29 0.44 -12.30
N SER A 114 -15.39 1.28 -12.80
CA SER A 114 -13.94 1.08 -12.75
C SER A 114 -13.29 2.12 -11.85
N VAL A 115 -12.21 1.74 -11.18
CA VAL A 115 -11.46 2.66 -10.32
C VAL A 115 -10.36 3.30 -11.13
N GLY A 116 -10.67 4.40 -11.81
CA GLY A 116 -9.71 5.21 -12.56
C GLY A 116 -9.24 6.44 -11.78
N GLN A 117 -8.49 7.33 -12.44
CA GLN A 117 -7.91 8.55 -11.84
C GLN A 117 -8.93 9.40 -11.08
N GLU A 118 -10.10 9.62 -11.68
CA GLU A 118 -11.15 10.42 -11.07
C GLU A 118 -11.71 9.72 -9.82
N THR A 119 -11.94 8.41 -9.88
CA THR A 119 -12.54 7.64 -8.78
C THR A 119 -11.57 7.51 -7.60
N PHE A 120 -10.34 7.08 -7.86
CA PHE A 120 -9.35 6.87 -6.81
C PHE A 120 -8.85 8.20 -6.24
N GLY A 121 -8.52 9.17 -7.10
CA GLY A 121 -8.06 10.49 -6.67
C GLY A 121 -9.14 11.31 -5.96
N HIS A 122 -10.43 11.05 -6.18
CA HIS A 122 -11.47 11.68 -5.37
C HIS A 122 -11.29 11.29 -3.89
N MET A 123 -10.95 10.03 -3.62
CA MET A 123 -10.90 9.47 -2.27
C MET A 123 -9.80 10.05 -1.38
N ASP A 124 -8.79 10.73 -1.94
CA ASP A 124 -7.74 11.42 -1.16
C ASP A 124 -8.32 12.43 -0.16
N LYS A 125 -9.50 13.01 -0.45
CA LYS A 125 -10.17 13.99 0.43
C LYS A 125 -10.60 13.42 1.78
N TRP A 126 -10.65 12.09 1.90
CA TRP A 126 -11.00 11.37 3.13
C TRP A 126 -9.77 10.87 3.89
N LEU A 127 -8.55 11.15 3.40
CA LEU A 127 -7.33 10.88 4.13
C LEU A 127 -7.04 11.99 5.14
N TYR A 128 -6.59 11.57 6.32
CA TYR A 128 -6.15 12.46 7.40
C TYR A 128 -4.80 12.00 7.92
N PHE A 129 -3.86 12.93 8.04
CA PHE A 129 -2.59 12.65 8.70
C PHE A 129 -2.79 12.45 10.20
N VAL A 130 -2.28 11.33 10.72
CA VAL A 130 -2.38 10.96 12.13
C VAL A 130 -1.04 11.13 12.84
N SER A 131 0.03 10.56 12.27
CA SER A 131 1.37 10.61 12.88
C SER A 131 2.47 10.25 11.87
N GLY A 132 3.73 10.39 12.28
CA GLY A 132 4.89 10.13 11.42
C GLY A 132 5.35 11.41 10.72
N SER A 133 5.64 11.33 9.43
CA SER A 133 6.02 12.48 8.61
C SER A 133 5.60 12.26 7.16
N THR A 134 5.13 13.32 6.51
CA THR A 134 4.77 13.31 5.08
C THR A 134 5.97 13.59 4.17
N ALA A 135 7.12 14.02 4.73
CA ALA A 135 8.33 14.24 3.95
C ALA A 135 8.79 12.96 3.23
N ASP A 136 9.43 13.12 2.08
CA ASP A 136 9.99 12.02 1.29
C ASP A 136 10.91 11.11 2.11
N GLY A 137 10.80 9.80 1.85
CA GLY A 137 11.57 8.79 2.57
C GLY A 137 11.09 8.55 4.01
N GLN A 138 9.99 9.16 4.44
CA GLN A 138 9.41 8.94 5.77
C GLN A 138 8.10 8.16 5.69
N THR A 139 7.74 7.52 6.81
CA THR A 139 6.43 6.87 6.95
C THR A 139 5.40 7.87 7.45
N ALA A 140 4.29 7.98 6.72
CA ALA A 140 3.11 8.70 7.15
C ALA A 140 2.04 7.70 7.58
N ASN A 141 1.58 7.81 8.83
CA ASN A 141 0.41 7.08 9.30
C ASN A 141 -0.81 7.96 9.08
N LEU A 142 -1.77 7.42 8.35
CA LEU A 142 -2.96 8.09 7.89
C LEU A 142 -4.19 7.39 8.44
N ARG A 143 -5.33 8.07 8.37
CA ARG A 143 -6.65 7.49 8.56
C ARG A 143 -7.50 7.82 7.34
N TYR A 144 -8.14 6.81 6.78
CA TYR A 144 -9.25 7.00 5.86
C TYR A 144 -10.52 7.11 6.70
N ASP A 145 -11.17 8.27 6.69
CA ASP A 145 -12.34 8.59 7.51
C ASP A 145 -13.59 8.63 6.63
N GLY A 146 -14.07 7.45 6.23
CA GLY A 146 -15.17 7.28 5.29
C GLY A 146 -16.53 7.69 5.85
N ILE A 147 -17.58 7.60 5.03
CA ILE A 147 -18.93 8.05 5.38
C ILE A 147 -19.50 7.32 6.62
N VAL A 148 -19.24 6.02 6.74
CA VAL A 148 -19.85 5.16 7.76
C VAL A 148 -18.83 4.68 8.78
N ARG A 149 -17.58 4.46 8.36
CA ARG A 149 -16.51 3.86 9.15
C ARG A 149 -15.17 4.48 8.78
N ASP A 150 -14.20 4.32 9.68
CA ASP A 150 -12.82 4.69 9.44
C ASP A 150 -11.88 3.47 9.50
N PHE A 151 -10.71 3.60 8.88
CA PHE A 151 -9.60 2.68 9.11
C PHE A 151 -8.25 3.39 8.99
N ASN A 152 -7.28 2.91 9.76
CA ASN A 152 -5.90 3.37 9.65
C ASN A 152 -5.20 2.71 8.46
N LEU A 153 -4.34 3.46 7.79
CA LEU A 153 -3.47 3.01 6.71
C LEU A 153 -2.15 3.79 6.79
N SER A 154 -1.11 3.33 6.12
CA SER A 154 0.18 4.04 6.14
C SER A 154 0.80 4.09 4.76
N ARG A 155 1.40 5.23 4.43
CA ARG A 155 2.33 5.38 3.31
C ARG A 155 3.74 5.16 3.86
N ASN A 156 4.42 4.12 3.39
CA ASN A 156 5.74 3.76 3.91
C ASN A 156 6.84 4.69 3.35
N ALA A 157 8.10 4.48 3.79
CA ALA A 157 9.24 5.29 3.34
C ALA A 157 9.51 5.22 1.83
N ASP A 158 9.06 4.15 1.16
CA ASP A 158 9.15 3.99 -0.29
C ASP A 158 7.95 4.59 -1.02
N GLY A 159 7.07 5.34 -0.32
CA GLY A 159 5.85 5.92 -0.87
C GLY A 159 4.71 4.93 -1.09
N ASN A 160 4.89 3.65 -0.76
CA ASN A 160 3.88 2.63 -1.02
C ASN A 160 2.82 2.58 0.08
N TYR A 161 1.55 2.53 -0.32
CA TYR A 161 0.43 2.41 0.60
C TYR A 161 0.31 1.00 1.18
N THR A 162 0.06 0.95 2.49
CA THR A 162 -0.21 -0.25 3.26
C THR A 162 -1.50 -0.10 4.05
N PHE A 163 -2.24 -1.20 4.20
CA PHE A 163 -3.50 -1.22 4.94
C PHE A 163 -3.60 -2.47 5.81
N PRO A 164 -4.36 -2.44 6.92
CA PRO A 164 -4.61 -3.62 7.74
C PRO A 164 -5.54 -4.59 7.02
N ASP A 165 -5.25 -5.87 7.12
CA ASP A 165 -6.07 -6.97 6.61
C ASP A 165 -6.98 -7.54 7.71
N GLY A 166 -7.95 -8.37 7.32
CA GLY A 166 -8.85 -9.04 8.26
C GLY A 166 -8.15 -9.97 9.25
N ASP A 167 -6.97 -10.48 8.89
CA ASP A 167 -6.14 -11.36 9.71
C ASP A 167 -5.24 -10.62 10.73
N GLY A 168 -5.29 -9.28 10.75
CA GLY A 168 -4.49 -8.43 11.64
C GLY A 168 -3.10 -8.06 11.10
N ASN A 169 -2.68 -8.59 9.96
CA ASN A 169 -1.43 -8.20 9.30
C ASN A 169 -1.63 -6.99 8.39
N SER A 170 -0.57 -6.22 8.14
CA SER A 170 -0.60 -5.18 7.11
C SER A 170 -0.21 -5.74 5.75
N ARG A 171 -0.86 -5.24 4.70
CA ARG A 171 -0.57 -5.59 3.30
C ARG A 171 -0.12 -4.36 2.53
N LEU A 172 0.87 -4.53 1.65
CA LEU A 172 1.16 -3.56 0.60
C LEU A 172 0.08 -3.63 -0.48
N ALA A 173 -0.43 -2.47 -0.90
CA ALA A 173 -1.45 -2.31 -1.93
C ALA A 173 -0.88 -2.50 -3.35
N GLY A 174 -0.41 -3.71 -3.63
CA GLY A 174 0.19 -4.08 -4.91
C GLY A 174 -0.83 -4.48 -5.98
N TYR A 175 -0.49 -4.19 -7.22
CA TYR A 175 -1.35 -4.41 -8.40
C TYR A 175 -1.35 -5.85 -8.95
N ASN A 176 -0.28 -6.60 -8.68
CA ASN A 176 0.04 -7.84 -9.39
C ASN A 176 0.09 -9.09 -8.50
N TYR A 177 -0.40 -8.99 -7.28
CA TYR A 177 -0.49 -10.11 -6.37
C TYR A 177 -1.64 -9.89 -5.39
N LEU A 178 -2.20 -11.00 -4.90
CA LEU A 178 -3.26 -11.02 -3.91
C LEU A 178 -2.79 -11.84 -2.71
N THR A 179 -2.75 -11.20 -1.54
CA THR A 179 -2.44 -11.81 -0.25
C THR A 179 -3.40 -11.38 0.86
N CYS A 180 -4.34 -10.46 0.61
CA CYS A 180 -5.39 -10.16 1.57
C CYS A 180 -6.38 -11.33 1.69
N THR A 181 -7.04 -11.47 2.84
CA THR A 181 -7.88 -12.63 3.17
C THR A 181 -9.18 -12.27 3.86
#